data_AF-A0A7L3WIU1-F1
#
_entry.id   AF-A0A7L3WIU1-F1
#
_cell.length_a   1.000
_cell.length_b   1.000
_cell.length_c   1.000
_cell.angle_alpha   90.00
_cell.angle_beta   90.00
_cell.angle_gamma   90.00
#
_symmetry.space_group_name_H-M   'P 1'
#
loop_
_entity.id
_entity.type
_entity.pdbx_description
1 polymer ?
#
loop_
_entity_poly.entity_id
_entity_poly.type
_entity_poly.pdbx_seq_one_letter_code
_entity_poly.pdbx_strand_id
1 'polypeptide(L)'
;FPDNLLGISWVDSSWIPILNNGSVLDYFSERSNPFYDRTCNNEVVKMQRMTLDHLNQMVGVEYILLHAQEPILFIIRKQQRQSPTQVIPLADYYIIAGVIYQAPDLGSVINSRVLTAVHGIQSAFEEAMSYCRYHPSKGYWWHFKDQEEREKTKPKAKKKEEPSSIFQRQRVDALLLDLRQKFPPRFVQ
;
A
#
# COMPACT_ATOMS: atom_id res chain seq x y z
N PHE A 1 11.99 14.10 11.15
CA PHE A 1 10.78 13.33 10.85
C PHE A 1 10.87 12.07 11.67
N PRO A 2 9.92 11.78 12.58
CA PRO A 2 9.95 10.50 13.28
C PRO A 2 9.89 9.39 12.21
N ASP A 3 10.64 8.32 12.42
CA ASP A 3 10.81 7.24 11.44
C ASP A 3 9.46 6.78 10.88
N ASN A 4 9.31 6.77 9.56
CA ASN A 4 8.06 6.41 8.91
C ASN A 4 7.79 4.90 9.11
N LEU A 5 7.03 4.59 10.16
CA LEU A 5 6.65 3.25 10.56
C LEU A 5 5.83 2.50 9.49
N LEU A 6 5.23 3.21 8.52
CA LEU A 6 4.47 2.60 7.42
C LEU A 6 5.35 1.78 6.46
N GLY A 7 6.67 2.03 6.43
CA GLY A 7 7.61 1.28 5.60
C GLY A 7 8.23 0.07 6.29
N ILE A 8 7.89 -0.17 7.56
CA ILE A 8 8.51 -1.20 8.39
C ILE A 8 7.51 -2.35 8.59
N SER A 9 8.03 -3.57 8.66
CA SER A 9 7.26 -4.75 9.07
C SER A 9 8.04 -5.51 10.14
N TRP A 10 7.33 -6.23 11.00
CA TRP A 10 7.94 -7.04 12.05
C TRP A 10 7.30 -8.43 12.10
N VAL A 11 8.10 -9.45 12.42
CA VAL A 11 7.63 -10.83 12.59
C VAL A 11 8.52 -11.58 13.56
N ASP A 12 7.92 -12.44 14.39
CA ASP A 12 8.62 -13.50 15.10
C ASP A 12 8.03 -14.86 14.71
N SER A 13 8.86 -15.68 14.05
CA SER A 13 8.45 -16.98 13.51
C SER A 13 8.09 -18.01 14.57
N SER A 14 8.55 -17.84 15.82
CA SER A 14 8.26 -18.76 16.92
C SER A 14 6.77 -18.78 17.28
N TRP A 15 6.07 -17.66 17.08
CA TRP A 15 4.66 -17.50 17.42
C TRP A 15 3.71 -17.98 16.32
N ILE A 16 4.16 -18.09 15.07
CA ILE A 16 3.30 -18.39 13.91
C ILE A 16 2.47 -19.68 14.11
N PRO A 17 3.01 -20.80 14.64
CA PRO A 17 2.23 -22.03 14.82
C PRO A 17 1.18 -21.96 15.94
N ILE A 18 1.34 -21.04 16.89
CA ILE A 18 0.52 -20.92 18.11
C ILE A 18 -0.36 -19.66 18.12
N LEU A 19 -0.35 -18.90 17.03
CA LEU A 19 -1.07 -17.64 16.93
C LEU A 19 -2.58 -17.90 16.82
N ASN A 20 -3.33 -17.38 17.80
CA ASN A 20 -4.78 -17.46 17.88
C ASN A 20 -5.33 -16.15 18.46
N ASN A 21 -6.65 -16.00 18.49
CA ASN A 21 -7.33 -14.81 19.03
C ASN A 21 -6.90 -14.47 20.47
N GLY A 22 -6.67 -15.45 21.33
CA GLY A 22 -6.22 -15.23 22.71
C GLY A 22 -4.74 -14.84 22.84
N SER A 23 -3.88 -15.33 21.95
CA SER A 23 -2.43 -15.16 22.02
C SER A 23 -1.90 -14.00 21.17
N VAL A 24 -2.72 -13.45 20.26
CA VAL A 24 -2.29 -12.39 19.33
C VAL A 24 -1.89 -11.08 20.02
N LEU A 25 -2.54 -10.72 21.13
CA LEU A 25 -2.15 -9.54 21.90
C LEU A 25 -0.82 -9.75 22.63
N ASP A 26 -0.55 -10.98 23.08
CA ASP A 26 0.74 -11.33 23.66
C ASP A 26 1.85 -11.28 22.60
N TYR A 27 1.59 -11.83 21.41
CA TYR A 27 2.48 -11.71 20.25
C TYR A 27 2.76 -10.25 19.89
N PHE A 28 1.73 -9.40 19.86
CA PHE A 28 1.90 -7.98 19.58
C PHE A 28 2.68 -7.26 20.68
N SER A 29 2.61 -7.70 21.93
CA SER A 29 3.35 -7.11 23.05
C SER A 29 4.84 -7.46 23.10
N GLU A 30 5.34 -8.25 22.15
CA GLU A 30 6.73 -8.72 22.15
C GLU A 30 7.76 -7.59 22.20
N ARG A 31 8.84 -7.83 22.96
CA ARG A 31 9.82 -6.78 23.30
C ARG A 31 10.48 -6.19 22.04
N SER A 32 10.66 -7.01 21.02
CA SER A 32 11.30 -6.64 19.75
C SER A 32 10.35 -5.97 18.76
N ASN A 33 9.03 -5.96 19.02
CA ASN A 33 8.05 -5.32 18.15
C ASN A 33 8.17 -3.78 18.27
N PRO A 34 8.51 -3.04 17.20
CA PRO A 34 8.62 -1.59 17.23
C PRO A 34 7.26 -0.87 17.33
N PHE A 35 6.16 -1.55 17.03
CA PHE A 35 4.81 -0.96 17.01
C PHE A 35 4.16 -0.90 18.39
N TYR A 36 4.66 -1.68 19.36
CA TYR A 36 4.09 -1.76 20.69
C TYR A 36 4.70 -0.74 21.65
N ASP A 37 3.82 0.01 22.31
CA ASP A 37 4.21 1.03 23.28
C ASP A 37 4.08 0.46 24.70
N ARG A 38 5.20 0.34 25.41
CA ARG A 38 5.22 -0.25 26.76
C ARG A 38 4.68 0.68 27.85
N THR A 39 4.39 1.93 27.52
CA THR A 39 3.70 2.84 28.44
C THR A 39 2.17 2.70 28.38
N CYS A 40 1.65 1.80 27.53
CA CYS A 40 0.21 1.57 27.39
C CYS A 40 -0.41 0.85 28.59
N ASN A 41 -1.73 0.98 28.71
CA ASN A 41 -2.51 0.38 29.79
C ASN A 41 -2.47 -1.16 29.74
N ASN A 42 -2.32 -1.77 28.55
CA ASN A 42 -2.20 -3.22 28.42
C ASN A 42 -0.99 -3.76 29.18
N GLU A 43 0.13 -3.03 29.16
CA GLU A 43 1.34 -3.44 29.88
C GLU A 43 1.12 -3.39 31.39
N VAL A 44 0.43 -2.35 31.88
CA VAL A 44 0.08 -2.22 33.31
C VAL A 44 -0.84 -3.36 33.75
N VAL A 45 -1.89 -3.65 32.98
CA VAL A 45 -2.83 -4.75 33.24
C VAL A 45 -2.11 -6.10 33.23
N LYS A 46 -1.20 -6.32 32.26
CA LYS A 46 -0.38 -7.52 32.13
C LYS A 46 0.57 -7.70 33.32
N MET A 47 1.26 -6.64 33.75
CA MET A 47 2.13 -6.67 34.92
C MET A 47 1.37 -6.94 36.22
N GLN A 48 0.15 -6.40 36.36
CA GLN A 48 -0.72 -6.61 37.52
C GLN A 48 -1.49 -7.94 37.48
N ARG A 49 -1.35 -8.73 36.41
CA ARG A 49 -2.10 -9.98 36.16
C ARG A 49 -3.62 -9.79 36.25
N MET A 50 -4.09 -8.62 35.81
CA MET A 50 -5.51 -8.28 35.74
C MET A 50 -6.14 -8.77 34.44
N THR A 51 -7.47 -8.87 34.41
CA THR A 51 -8.22 -9.17 33.18
C THR A 51 -8.29 -7.94 32.27
N LEU A 52 -8.43 -8.16 30.96
CA LEU A 52 -8.51 -7.08 29.97
C LEU A 52 -9.73 -6.15 30.17
N ASP A 53 -10.75 -6.61 30.89
CA ASP A 53 -11.95 -5.80 31.20
C ASP A 53 -11.62 -4.53 32.00
N HIS A 54 -10.53 -4.55 32.76
CA HIS A 54 -10.06 -3.39 33.52
C HIS A 54 -9.61 -2.23 32.62
N LEU A 55 -9.30 -2.47 31.35
CA LEU A 55 -8.95 -1.40 30.39
C LEU A 55 -10.09 -0.37 30.26
N ASN A 56 -11.36 -0.80 30.37
CA ASN A 56 -12.51 0.11 30.30
C ASN A 56 -12.57 1.15 31.44
N GLN A 57 -11.89 0.88 32.55
CA GLN A 57 -11.84 1.77 33.73
C GLN A 57 -10.61 2.68 33.72
N MET A 58 -9.65 2.42 32.83
CA MET A 58 -8.41 3.19 32.72
C MET A 58 -8.55 4.28 31.65
N VAL A 59 -7.78 5.35 31.77
CA VAL A 59 -7.67 6.41 30.76
C VAL A 59 -6.25 6.37 30.22
N GLY A 60 -6.08 6.39 28.90
CA GLY A 60 -4.76 6.28 28.28
C GLY A 60 -4.76 5.49 26.98
N VAL A 61 -3.55 5.17 26.53
CA VAL A 61 -3.33 4.38 25.31
C VAL A 61 -3.56 2.92 25.61
N GLU A 62 -4.34 2.25 24.76
CA GLU A 62 -4.60 0.82 24.82
C GLU A 62 -4.59 0.21 23.41
N TYR A 63 -4.31 -1.10 23.37
CA TYR A 63 -4.37 -1.92 22.18
C TYR A 63 -5.51 -2.91 22.32
N ILE A 64 -6.41 -2.93 21.34
CA ILE A 64 -7.53 -3.88 21.29
C ILE A 64 -7.44 -4.71 20.02
N LEU A 65 -7.89 -5.96 20.11
CA LEU A 65 -8.12 -6.77 18.92
C LEU A 65 -9.48 -6.37 18.32
N LEU A 66 -9.45 -5.71 17.18
CA LEU A 66 -10.64 -5.23 16.48
C LEU A 66 -11.31 -6.34 15.67
N HIS A 67 -10.50 -7.16 15.01
CA HIS A 67 -10.98 -8.23 14.15
C HIS A 67 -10.00 -9.39 14.13
N ALA A 68 -10.53 -10.62 14.09
CA ALA A 68 -9.76 -11.84 14.01
C ALA A 68 -10.38 -12.77 12.96
N GLN A 69 -9.57 -13.19 12.01
CA GLN A 69 -9.86 -14.23 11.02
C GLN A 69 -8.70 -15.24 11.06
N GLU A 70 -8.85 -16.24 11.92
CA GLU A 70 -7.83 -17.27 12.10
C GLU A 70 -7.69 -18.14 10.84
N PRO A 71 -6.46 -18.55 10.46
CA PRO A 71 -5.14 -18.16 11.00
C PRO A 71 -4.48 -16.97 10.26
N ILE A 72 -5.20 -16.30 9.36
CA ILE A 72 -4.58 -15.49 8.30
C ILE A 72 -4.46 -14.02 8.67
N LEU A 73 -5.47 -13.45 9.33
CA LEU A 73 -5.58 -12.01 9.51
C LEU A 73 -6.05 -11.65 10.92
N PHE A 74 -5.30 -10.77 11.58
CA PHE A 74 -5.74 -10.08 12.79
C PHE A 74 -5.57 -8.58 12.62
N ILE A 75 -6.49 -7.81 13.19
CA ILE A 75 -6.46 -6.35 13.15
C ILE A 75 -6.40 -5.85 14.59
N ILE A 76 -5.28 -5.23 14.96
CA ILE A 76 -5.11 -4.59 16.25
C ILE A 76 -5.26 -3.09 16.09
N ARG A 77 -6.04 -2.48 16.96
CA ARG A 77 -6.24 -1.03 17.01
C ARG A 77 -5.53 -0.45 18.21
N LYS A 78 -4.66 0.52 17.97
CA LYS A 78 -4.18 1.46 18.98
C LYS A 78 -5.20 2.56 19.12
N GLN A 79 -5.69 2.74 20.33
CA GLN A 79 -6.68 3.77 20.63
C GLN A 79 -6.34 4.46 21.94
N GLN A 80 -6.77 5.71 22.05
CA GLN A 80 -6.67 6.46 23.29
C GLN A 80 -8.05 6.61 23.91
N ARG A 81 -8.20 5.98 25.07
CA ARG A 81 -9.40 6.06 25.88
C ARG A 81 -9.37 7.37 26.68
N GLN A 82 -10.41 8.18 26.54
CA GLN A 82 -10.61 9.41 27.31
C GLN A 82 -11.61 9.18 28.46
N SER A 83 -12.58 8.29 28.24
CA SER A 83 -13.56 7.87 29.25
C SER A 83 -14.04 6.44 28.95
N PRO A 84 -14.83 5.80 29.83
CA PRO A 84 -15.37 4.46 29.58
C PRO A 84 -16.17 4.35 28.27
N THR A 85 -16.79 5.44 27.84
CA THR A 85 -17.64 5.50 26.63
C THR A 85 -16.94 6.16 25.44
N GLN A 86 -15.91 6.98 25.67
CA GLN A 86 -15.25 7.75 24.63
C GLN A 86 -13.83 7.25 24.36
N VAL A 87 -13.60 6.85 23.11
CA VAL A 87 -12.35 6.30 22.62
C VAL A 87 -11.99 6.95 21.29
N ILE A 88 -10.72 7.32 21.13
CA ILE A 88 -10.18 7.93 19.92
C ILE A 88 -9.25 6.92 19.24
N PRO A 89 -9.56 6.43 18.03
CA PRO A 89 -8.64 5.56 17.29
C PRO A 89 -7.41 6.36 16.85
N LEU A 90 -6.22 5.79 17.05
CA LEU A 90 -4.95 6.43 16.69
C LEU A 90 -4.31 5.76 15.47
N ALA A 91 -4.23 4.42 15.47
CA ALA A 91 -3.64 3.65 14.38
C ALA A 91 -4.18 2.21 14.38
N ASP A 92 -4.22 1.60 13.21
CA ASP A 92 -4.56 0.19 13.03
C ASP A 92 -3.32 -0.57 12.54
N TYR A 93 -3.19 -1.83 12.97
CA TYR A 93 -2.10 -2.73 12.62
C TYR A 93 -2.68 -4.03 12.08
N TYR A 94 -2.18 -4.44 10.91
CA TYR A 94 -2.52 -5.71 10.29
C TYR A 94 -1.50 -6.76 10.64
N ILE A 95 -1.95 -7.91 11.11
CA ILE A 95 -1.12 -9.10 11.28
C ILE A 95 -1.56 -10.10 10.23
N ILE A 96 -0.79 -10.23 9.17
CA ILE A 96 -1.08 -11.10 8.03
C ILE A 96 -0.09 -12.26 8.06
N ALA A 97 -0.58 -13.48 8.26
CA ALA A 97 0.23 -14.69 8.37
C ALA A 97 1.41 -14.54 9.36
N GLY A 98 1.16 -13.86 10.48
CA GLY A 98 2.15 -13.55 11.51
C GLY A 98 2.96 -12.28 11.27
N VAL A 99 2.98 -11.69 10.07
CA VAL A 99 3.73 -10.45 9.83
C VAL A 99 2.89 -9.22 10.19
N ILE A 100 3.46 -8.34 11.01
CA ILE A 100 2.82 -7.10 11.48
C ILE A 100 3.17 -5.94 10.55
N TYR A 101 2.14 -5.23 10.11
CA TYR A 101 2.21 -4.02 9.29
C TYR A 101 1.37 -2.92 9.93
N GLN A 102 1.83 -1.67 9.87
CA GLN A 102 0.97 -0.54 10.20
C GLN A 102 0.06 -0.21 9.01
N ALA A 103 -1.25 -0.08 9.27
CA ALA A 103 -2.22 0.36 8.28
C ALA A 103 -2.06 1.87 8.04
N PRO A 104 -1.90 2.33 6.79
CA PRO A 104 -1.93 3.75 6.48
C PRO A 104 -3.35 4.30 6.68
N ASP A 105 -3.45 5.56 7.10
CA ASP A 105 -4.71 6.27 7.10
C ASP A 105 -5.16 6.56 5.66
N LEU A 106 -6.48 6.66 5.48
CA LEU A 106 -7.09 6.92 4.17
C LEU A 106 -6.57 8.23 3.55
N GLY A 107 -6.32 9.24 4.38
CA GLY A 107 -5.80 10.53 3.96
C GLY A 107 -4.42 10.41 3.32
N SER A 108 -3.49 9.71 3.98
CA SER A 108 -2.15 9.43 3.45
C SER A 108 -2.18 8.66 2.13
N VAL A 109 -3.06 7.65 2.01
CA VAL A 109 -3.20 6.88 0.75
C VAL A 109 -3.69 7.78 -0.38
N ILE A 110 -4.74 8.56 -0.15
CA ILE A 110 -5.29 9.47 -1.16
C ILE A 110 -4.25 10.52 -1.55
N ASN A 111 -3.59 11.13 -0.57
CA ASN A 111 -2.57 12.16 -0.81
C ASN A 111 -1.41 11.62 -1.66
N SER A 112 -0.92 10.42 -1.35
CA SER A 112 0.14 9.76 -2.15
C SER A 112 -0.30 9.50 -3.59
N ARG A 113 -1.53 9.03 -3.79
CA ARG A 113 -2.09 8.74 -5.13
C ARG A 113 -2.29 10.03 -5.94
N VAL A 114 -2.86 11.07 -5.34
CA VAL A 114 -3.05 12.38 -5.98
C VAL A 114 -1.71 12.99 -6.36
N LEU A 115 -0.73 12.98 -5.46
CA LEU A 115 0.61 13.48 -5.73
C LEU A 115 1.26 12.76 -6.91
N THR A 116 1.14 11.43 -6.97
CA THR A 116 1.69 10.63 -8.08
C THR A 116 0.99 10.95 -9.41
N ALA A 117 -0.34 11.15 -9.39
CA ALA A 117 -1.09 11.54 -10.58
C ALA A 117 -0.71 12.93 -11.08
N VAL A 118 -0.62 13.92 -10.18
CA VAL A 118 -0.20 15.29 -10.51
C VAL A 118 1.22 15.31 -11.03
N HIS A 119 2.14 14.57 -10.40
CA HIS A 119 3.51 14.42 -10.88
C HIS A 119 3.53 13.81 -12.29
N GLY A 120 2.76 12.76 -12.55
CA GLY A 120 2.65 12.16 -13.89
C GLY A 120 2.15 13.16 -14.95
N ILE A 121 1.15 13.97 -14.62
CA ILE A 121 0.62 15.03 -15.50
C ILE A 121 1.68 16.10 -15.75
N GLN A 122 2.37 16.55 -14.69
CA GLN A 122 3.43 17.54 -14.80
C GLN A 122 4.57 17.03 -15.69
N SER A 123 5.06 15.81 -15.46
CA SER A 123 6.11 15.21 -16.28
C SER A 123 5.68 15.08 -17.74
N ALA A 124 4.43 14.69 -18.01
CA ALA A 124 3.90 14.60 -19.37
C ALA A 124 3.82 15.98 -20.05
N PHE A 125 3.43 17.03 -19.32
CA PHE A 125 3.43 18.40 -19.85
C PHE A 125 4.84 18.93 -20.09
N GLU A 126 5.78 18.69 -19.18
CA GLU A 126 7.18 19.07 -19.34
C GLU A 126 7.78 18.39 -20.59
N GLU A 127 7.51 17.10 -20.77
CA GLU A 127 7.92 16.35 -21.95
C GLU A 127 7.25 16.89 -23.22
N ALA A 128 5.94 17.09 -23.24
CA ALA A 128 5.22 17.62 -24.40
C ALA A 128 5.70 19.05 -24.76
N MET A 129 5.86 19.93 -23.78
CA MET A 129 6.36 21.29 -23.99
C MET A 129 7.78 21.28 -24.55
N SER A 130 8.61 20.30 -24.19
CA SER A 130 9.98 20.17 -24.72
C SER A 130 10.01 20.00 -26.25
N TYR A 131 8.94 19.44 -26.85
CA TYR A 131 8.79 19.27 -28.30
C TYR A 131 8.07 20.44 -28.98
N CYS A 132 7.35 21.28 -28.24
CA CYS A 132 6.63 22.42 -28.79
C CYS A 132 7.58 23.56 -29.17
N ARG A 133 7.39 24.15 -30.34
CA ARG A 133 8.12 25.33 -30.83
C ARG A 133 7.13 26.37 -31.34
N TYR A 134 7.48 27.64 -31.19
CA TYR A 134 6.64 28.77 -31.59
C TYR A 134 7.43 29.80 -32.39
N HIS A 135 6.80 30.35 -33.43
CA HIS A 135 7.32 31.44 -34.25
C HIS A 135 6.18 32.40 -34.58
N PRO A 136 6.33 33.71 -34.39
CA PRO A 136 5.26 34.67 -34.57
C PRO A 136 4.55 34.63 -35.94
N SER A 137 5.26 34.27 -37.01
CA SER A 137 4.68 34.15 -38.36
C SER A 137 4.16 32.76 -38.74
N LYS A 138 4.59 31.69 -38.05
CA LYS A 138 4.23 30.30 -38.40
C LYS A 138 3.30 29.64 -37.36
N GLY A 139 3.15 30.25 -36.19
CA GLY A 139 2.39 29.70 -35.08
C GLY A 139 3.16 28.59 -34.35
N TYR A 140 2.42 27.65 -33.75
CA TYR A 140 2.96 26.51 -33.02
C TYR A 140 3.22 25.31 -33.96
N TRP A 141 4.33 24.61 -33.76
CA TRP A 141 4.60 23.31 -34.38
C TRP A 141 5.34 22.38 -33.41
N TRP A 142 5.31 21.08 -33.71
CA TRP A 142 5.95 20.04 -32.90
C TRP A 142 7.26 19.60 -33.55
N HIS A 143 8.33 19.47 -32.75
CA HIS A 143 9.64 19.00 -33.19
C HIS A 143 10.08 17.81 -32.33
N PHE A 144 9.76 16.61 -32.78
CA PHE A 144 10.18 15.37 -32.11
C PHE A 144 11.62 15.03 -32.49
N LYS A 145 12.50 14.89 -31.50
CA LYS A 145 13.93 14.54 -31.72
C LYS A 145 14.11 13.20 -32.48
N ASP A 146 13.09 12.33 -32.45
CA ASP A 146 13.09 11.03 -33.12
C ASP A 146 13.19 11.08 -34.66
N GLN A 147 12.82 12.20 -35.30
CA GLN A 147 12.95 12.31 -36.75
C GLN A 147 14.40 12.49 -37.20
N GLU A 148 15.27 13.13 -36.41
CA GLU A 148 16.67 13.35 -36.79
C GLU A 148 17.56 12.10 -36.63
N GLU A 149 17.23 11.19 -35.71
CA GLU A 149 17.99 9.94 -35.53
C GLU A 149 17.51 8.80 -36.46
N ARG A 150 16.21 8.76 -36.80
CA ARG A 150 15.66 7.76 -37.73
C ARG A 150 16.12 7.98 -39.18
N GLU A 151 16.37 9.23 -39.59
CA GLU A 151 16.92 9.51 -40.92
C GLU A 151 18.42 9.17 -41.03
N LYS A 152 19.16 9.07 -39.91
CA LYS A 152 20.60 8.77 -39.89
C LYS A 152 20.95 7.31 -39.59
N THR A 153 19.99 6.47 -39.19
CA THR A 153 20.26 5.07 -38.88
C THR A 153 19.42 4.12 -39.74
N LYS A 154 20.09 3.45 -40.69
CA LYS A 154 19.59 2.23 -41.36
C LYS A 154 19.03 1.25 -40.32
N PRO A 155 17.99 0.45 -40.66
CA PRO A 155 17.29 -0.39 -39.69
C PRO A 155 18.22 -1.50 -39.19
N LYS A 156 18.76 -1.35 -37.98
CA LYS A 156 19.39 -2.46 -37.25
C LYS A 156 18.31 -3.22 -36.48
N ALA A 157 18.28 -4.52 -36.75
CA ALA A 157 17.49 -5.60 -36.16
C ALA A 157 16.74 -5.28 -34.85
N LYS A 158 15.41 -5.53 -34.88
CA LYS A 158 14.52 -5.62 -33.73
C LYS A 158 15.20 -6.34 -32.55
N LYS A 159 15.27 -5.68 -31.39
CA LYS A 159 15.56 -6.35 -30.12
C LYS A 159 14.59 -7.51 -29.97
N LYS A 160 15.10 -8.73 -29.74
CA LYS A 160 14.30 -9.89 -29.36
C LYS A 160 13.56 -9.54 -28.08
N GLU A 161 12.24 -9.36 -28.16
CA GLU A 161 11.37 -9.35 -26.99
C GLU A 161 11.50 -10.73 -26.33
N GLU A 162 11.82 -10.77 -25.04
CA GLU A 162 11.83 -12.02 -24.29
C GLU A 162 10.41 -12.62 -24.31
N PRO A 163 10.26 -13.93 -24.59
CA PRO A 163 8.96 -14.55 -24.62
C PRO A 163 8.34 -14.51 -23.22
N SER A 164 7.23 -13.78 -23.08
CA SER A 164 6.40 -13.74 -21.88
C SER A 164 6.10 -15.14 -21.33
N SER A 165 6.05 -15.26 -20.00
CA SER A 165 5.77 -16.52 -19.29
C SER A 165 4.40 -17.08 -19.68
N ILE A 166 4.28 -18.42 -19.75
CA ILE A 166 3.02 -19.12 -20.08
C ILE A 166 1.87 -18.66 -19.18
N PHE A 167 2.13 -18.37 -17.91
CA PHE A 167 1.14 -17.86 -16.96
C PHE A 167 0.65 -16.45 -17.30
N GLN A 168 1.54 -15.59 -17.80
CA GLN A 168 1.19 -14.24 -18.24
C GLN A 168 0.31 -14.31 -19.50
N ARG A 169 0.63 -15.20 -20.44
CA ARG A 169 -0.17 -15.40 -21.66
C ARG A 169 -1.58 -15.89 -21.34
N GLN A 170 -1.71 -16.93 -20.50
CA GLN A 170 -3.03 -17.49 -20.18
C GLN A 170 -3.98 -16.50 -19.50
N ARG A 171 -3.51 -15.69 -18.55
CA ARG A 171 -4.36 -14.67 -17.91
C ARG A 171 -4.69 -13.52 -18.86
N VAL A 172 -3.73 -13.09 -19.68
CA VAL A 172 -3.94 -12.00 -20.65
C VAL A 172 -4.91 -12.45 -21.75
N ASP A 173 -4.78 -13.68 -22.26
CA ASP A 173 -5.65 -14.23 -23.30
C ASP A 173 -7.11 -14.32 -22.84
N ALA A 174 -7.34 -14.72 -21.59
CA ALA A 174 -8.69 -14.74 -21.01
C ALA A 174 -9.31 -13.34 -20.95
N LEU A 175 -8.52 -12.33 -20.59
CA LEU A 175 -8.97 -10.93 -20.55
C LEU A 175 -9.20 -10.36 -21.95
N LEU A 176 -8.33 -10.67 -22.91
CA LEU A 176 -8.47 -10.22 -24.30
C LEU A 176 -9.67 -10.88 -24.99
N LEU A 177 -9.98 -12.13 -24.67
CA LEU A 177 -11.19 -12.81 -25.14
C LEU A 177 -12.45 -12.13 -24.61
N ASP A 178 -12.50 -11.83 -23.31
CA ASP A 178 -13.65 -11.13 -22.70
C ASP A 178 -13.81 -9.72 -23.29
N LEU A 179 -12.69 -9.02 -23.54
CA LEU A 179 -12.69 -7.68 -24.12
C LEU A 179 -13.12 -7.69 -25.60
N ARG A 180 -12.68 -8.69 -26.38
CA ARG A 180 -13.11 -8.90 -27.77
C ARG A 180 -14.60 -9.25 -27.86
N GLN A 181 -15.13 -10.02 -26.91
CA GLN A 181 -16.56 -10.32 -26.85
C GLN A 181 -17.39 -9.08 -26.51
N LYS A 182 -16.92 -8.25 -25.58
CA LYS A 182 -17.59 -7.00 -25.20
C LYS A 182 -17.52 -5.91 -26.28
N PHE A 183 -16.43 -5.87 -27.04
CA PHE A 183 -16.20 -4.85 -28.06
C PHE A 183 -15.77 -5.47 -29.40
N PRO A 184 -16.71 -6.08 -30.15
CA PRO A 184 -16.39 -6.64 -31.45
C PRO A 184 -15.95 -5.53 -32.42
N PRO A 185 -14.85 -5.73 -33.17
CA PRO A 185 -14.37 -4.73 -34.10
C PRO A 185 -15.42 -4.48 -35.19
N ARG A 186 -15.80 -3.22 -35.37
CA ARG A 186 -16.67 -2.81 -36.47
C ARG A 186 -15.84 -2.82 -37.75
N PHE A 187 -16.09 -3.80 -38.61
CA PHE A 187 -15.56 -3.77 -39.97
C PHE A 187 -16.20 -2.59 -40.70
N VAL A 188 -15.38 -1.59 -41.03
CA VAL A 188 -15.76 -0.56 -42.01
C VAL A 188 -15.49 -1.20 -43.38
N GLN A 189 -16.55 -1.55 -44.10
CA GLN A 189 -16.47 -1.94 -45.51
C GLN A 189 -16.15 -0.73 -46.39
#